data_AF-A0A2E7BGW6-F1
#
_entry.id   AF-A0A2E7BGW6-F1
#
_cell.length_a   1.000
_cell.length_b   1.000
_cell.length_c   1.000
_cell.angle_alpha   90.00
_cell.angle_beta   90.00
_cell.angle_gamma   90.00
#
_symmetry.space_group_name_H-M   'P 1'
#
loop_
_entity.id
_entity.type
_entity.pdbx_description
1 polymer ?
#
loop_
_entity_poly.entity_id
_entity_poly.type
_entity_poly.pdbx_seq_one_letter_code
_entity_poly.pdbx_strand_id
1 'polypeptide(L)'
;METLNAIRTRLSDDGTFFVIEPKAADRLEDNFHPIGTMFYGFSVFHCMTQSLAAGGPGLGTCMGPARAQALMREAGFGEFEVLNISSRVNSFYAVRK
;
A
#
# COMPACT_ATOMS: atom_id res chain seq x y z
N MET A 1 -10.15 -6.34 -1.06
CA MET A 1 -11.25 -5.68 -0.31
C MET A 1 -11.57 -6.38 1.01
N GLU A 2 -11.70 -7.71 1.04
CA GLU A 2 -12.02 -8.46 2.26
C GLU A 2 -11.14 -8.11 3.47
N THR A 3 -9.81 -8.10 3.31
CA THR A 3 -8.87 -7.78 4.40
C THR A 3 -9.06 -6.37 4.95
N LEU A 4 -9.22 -5.36 4.10
CA LEU A 4 -9.42 -3.97 4.52
C LEU A 4 -10.75 -3.79 5.25
N ASN A 5 -11.82 -4.43 4.77
CA ASN A 5 -13.12 -4.43 5.45
C ASN A 5 -13.04 -5.11 6.83
N ALA A 6 -12.32 -6.23 6.92
CA ALA A 6 -12.11 -6.94 8.19
C ALA A 6 -11.35 -6.09 9.21
N ILE A 7 -10.37 -5.29 8.76
CA ILE A 7 -9.64 -4.33 9.61
C ILE A 7 -10.59 -3.21 10.04
N ARG A 8 -11.26 -2.52 9.10
CA ARG A 8 -12.14 -1.38 9.37
C ARG A 8 -13.24 -1.70 10.38
N THR A 9 -13.85 -2.88 10.27
CA THR A 9 -14.94 -3.34 11.16
C THR A 9 -14.48 -3.66 12.58
N ARG A 10 -13.17 -3.88 12.79
CA ARG A 10 -12.58 -4.18 14.11
C ARG A 10 -12.00 -2.95 14.81
N LEU A 11 -11.82 -1.85 14.09
CA LEU A 11 -11.40 -0.59 14.69
C LEU A 11 -12.55 0.07 15.46
N SER A 12 -12.21 0.72 16.58
CA SER A 12 -13.10 1.68 17.22
C SER A 12 -13.47 2.80 16.25
N ASP A 13 -14.50 3.57 16.59
CA ASP A 13 -14.99 4.65 15.71
C ASP A 13 -13.98 5.79 15.53
N ASP A 14 -13.03 5.94 16.46
CA ASP A 14 -11.88 6.84 16.41
C ASP A 14 -10.55 6.12 16.08
N GLY A 15 -10.62 4.84 15.72
CA GLY A 15 -9.45 4.00 15.49
C GLY A 15 -8.64 4.43 14.26
N THR A 16 -7.31 4.37 14.38
CA THR A 16 -6.38 4.63 13.28
C THR A 16 -5.68 3.35 12.86
N PHE A 17 -5.75 3.01 11.58
CA PHE A 17 -4.93 1.98 10.96
C PHE A 17 -3.60 2.58 10.51
N PHE A 18 -2.51 2.13 11.13
CA PHE A 18 -1.15 2.47 10.71
C PHE A 18 -0.68 1.49 9.63
N VAL A 19 -0.37 2.02 8.45
CA VAL A 19 0.00 1.24 7.26
C VAL A 19 1.44 1.54 6.88
N ILE A 20 2.20 0.49 6.57
CA ILE A 20 3.59 0.59 6.11
C ILE A 20 3.67 -0.07 4.76
N GLU A 21 4.09 0.68 3.74
CA GLU A 21 4.23 0.17 2.37
C GLU A 21 5.64 0.47 1.83
N PRO A 22 6.14 -0.32 0.86
CA PRO A 22 7.32 0.04 0.09
C PRO A 22 7.18 1.44 -0.50
N LYS A 23 8.24 2.24 -0.40
CA LYS A 23 8.29 3.60 -0.92
C LYS A 23 8.46 3.56 -2.43
N ALA A 24 7.35 3.50 -3.15
CA ALA A 24 7.26 3.67 -4.59
C ALA A 24 6.47 4.94 -4.92
N ALA A 25 6.88 5.64 -5.97
CA ALA A 25 6.12 6.74 -6.56
C ALA A 25 4.95 6.19 -7.39
N ASP A 26 3.94 7.02 -7.62
CA ASP A 26 2.75 6.63 -8.39
C ASP A 26 3.04 6.44 -9.88
N ARG A 27 4.01 7.19 -10.43
CA ARG A 27 4.41 7.10 -11.84
C ARG A 27 5.62 6.19 -11.98
N LEU A 28 5.64 5.37 -13.02
CA LEU A 28 6.70 4.40 -13.24
C LEU A 28 8.07 5.06 -13.42
N GLU A 29 8.13 6.14 -14.18
CA GLU A 29 9.35 6.89 -14.48
C GLU A 29 10.01 7.52 -13.24
N ASP A 30 9.21 7.86 -12.23
CA ASP A 30 9.70 8.41 -10.96
C ASP A 30 10.40 7.34 -10.11
N ASN A 31 10.24 6.06 -10.48
CA ASN A 31 10.88 4.92 -9.83
C ASN A 31 12.13 4.43 -10.58
N PHE A 32 12.65 5.17 -11.57
CA PHE A 32 13.85 4.81 -12.34
C PHE A 32 15.15 5.06 -11.55
N HIS A 33 15.33 4.29 -10.49
CA HIS A 33 16.50 4.31 -9.62
C HIS A 33 16.76 2.90 -9.04
N PRO A 34 17.94 2.62 -8.46
CA PRO A 34 18.31 1.27 -8.03
C PRO A 34 17.32 0.59 -7.05
N ILE A 35 16.79 1.35 -6.08
CA ILE A 35 15.77 0.82 -5.15
C ILE A 35 14.46 0.47 -5.89
N GLY A 36 14.04 1.30 -6.85
CA GLY A 36 12.85 1.02 -7.66
C GLY A 36 13.03 -0.26 -8.47
N THR A 37 14.19 -0.43 -9.14
CA THR A 37 14.53 -1.68 -9.84
C THR A 37 14.44 -2.90 -8.91
N MET A 38 14.96 -2.80 -7.68
CA MET A 38 14.88 -3.85 -6.68
C MET A 38 13.43 -4.17 -6.29
N PHE A 39 12.59 -3.16 -6.03
CA PHE A 39 11.18 -3.35 -5.68
C PHE A 39 10.36 -3.94 -6.82
N TYR A 40 10.57 -3.50 -8.07
CA TYR A 40 9.90 -4.12 -9.21
C TYR A 40 10.36 -5.58 -9.41
N GLY A 41 11.65 -5.87 -9.19
CA GLY A 41 12.16 -7.24 -9.16
C GLY A 41 11.44 -8.10 -8.11
N PHE A 42 11.38 -7.65 -6.86
CA PHE A 42 10.63 -8.36 -5.81
C PHE A 42 9.14 -8.50 -6.11
N SER A 43 8.53 -7.47 -6.71
CA SER A 43 7.13 -7.51 -7.11
C SER A 43 6.89 -8.62 -8.11
N VAL A 44 7.64 -8.62 -9.22
CA VAL A 44 7.47 -9.56 -10.33
C VAL A 44 7.82 -10.98 -9.94
N PHE A 45 8.87 -11.19 -9.15
CA PHE A 45 9.33 -12.54 -8.81
C PHE A 45 8.74 -13.10 -7.50
N HIS A 46 8.02 -12.30 -6.71
CA HIS A 46 7.46 -12.76 -5.43
C HIS A 46 6.09 -12.18 -5.08
N CYS A 47 5.98 -10.89 -4.73
CA CYS A 47 4.77 -10.36 -4.10
C CYS A 47 3.54 -10.41 -5.01
N MET A 48 3.69 -9.99 -6.27
CA MET A 48 2.60 -9.98 -7.25
C MET A 48 2.19 -11.41 -7.62
N THR A 49 3.15 -12.28 -7.90
CA THR A 49 2.89 -13.66 -8.35
C THR A 49 2.23 -14.52 -7.28
N GLN A 50 2.61 -14.35 -6.01
CA GLN A 50 1.95 -15.02 -4.89
C GLN A 50 0.48 -14.60 -4.78
N SER A 51 0.19 -13.30 -4.92
CA SER A 51 -1.19 -12.80 -4.92
C SER A 51 -1.99 -13.40 -6.08
N LEU A 52 -1.44 -13.37 -7.30
CA LEU A 52 -2.10 -13.91 -8.49
C LEU A 52 -2.34 -15.42 -8.41
N ALA A 53 -1.37 -16.18 -7.86
CA ALA A 53 -1.50 -17.63 -7.68
C ALA A 53 -2.65 -18.02 -6.75
N ALA A 54 -2.98 -17.17 -5.78
CA ALA A 54 -4.13 -17.32 -4.90
C ALA A 54 -5.44 -16.71 -5.47
N GLY A 55 -5.46 -16.27 -6.73
CA GLY A 55 -6.61 -15.59 -7.35
C GLY A 55 -6.81 -14.15 -6.87
N GLY A 56 -5.81 -13.56 -6.22
CA GLY A 56 -5.82 -12.21 -5.70
C GLY A 56 -5.52 -11.14 -6.77
N PRO A 57 -5.56 -9.85 -6.37
CA PRO A 57 -5.51 -8.72 -7.30
C PRO A 57 -4.14 -8.42 -7.91
N GLY A 58 -3.06 -9.02 -7.42
CA GLY A 58 -1.72 -8.79 -7.98
C GLY A 58 -1.24 -7.33 -7.86
N LEU A 59 -1.55 -6.64 -6.76
CA LEU A 59 -1.17 -5.22 -6.55
C LEU A 59 0.36 -5.01 -6.58
N GLY A 60 1.11 -6.03 -6.15
CA GLY A 60 2.57 -6.00 -6.15
C GLY A 60 3.18 -5.07 -5.10
N THR A 61 4.49 -4.88 -5.18
CA THR A 61 5.28 -4.10 -4.22
C THR A 61 5.23 -2.60 -4.50
N CYS A 62 5.05 -2.19 -5.76
CA CYS A 62 5.18 -0.81 -6.22
C CYS A 62 3.82 -0.13 -6.45
N MET A 63 2.90 -0.28 -5.50
CA MET A 63 1.53 0.23 -5.64
C MET A 63 1.46 1.76 -5.68
N GLY A 64 2.31 2.44 -4.91
CA GLY A 64 2.30 3.90 -4.78
C GLY A 64 1.19 4.45 -3.87
N PRO A 65 1.36 5.68 -3.34
CA PRO A 65 0.43 6.29 -2.38
C PRO A 65 -0.96 6.56 -2.95
N ALA A 66 -1.11 6.95 -4.23
CA ALA A 66 -2.40 7.25 -4.82
C ALA A 66 -3.29 6.00 -4.90
N ARG A 67 -2.70 4.85 -5.28
CA ARG A 67 -3.44 3.58 -5.33
C ARG A 67 -3.72 3.05 -3.92
N ALA A 68 -2.78 3.22 -2.97
CA ALA A 68 -3.02 2.91 -1.56
C ALA A 68 -4.23 3.69 -1.02
N GLN A 69 -4.26 5.01 -1.25
CA GLN A 69 -5.36 5.88 -0.83
C GLN A 69 -6.69 5.45 -1.47
N ALA A 70 -6.69 5.14 -2.78
CA ALA A 70 -7.89 4.70 -3.48
C ALA A 70 -8.47 3.41 -2.88
N LEU A 71 -7.64 2.42 -2.57
CA LEU A 71 -8.09 1.17 -1.94
C LEU A 71 -8.64 1.37 -0.53
N MET A 72 -8.03 2.25 0.26
CA MET A 72 -8.53 2.59 1.60
C MET A 72 -9.90 3.27 1.52
N ARG A 73 -10.07 4.22 0.59
CA ARG A 73 -11.36 4.88 0.34
C ARG A 73 -12.41 3.90 -0.15
N GLU A 74 -12.06 2.99 -1.06
CA GLU A 74 -12.95 1.93 -1.54
C GLU A 74 -13.41 1.01 -0.40
N ALA A 75 -12.56 0.80 0.62
CA ALA A 75 -12.87 0.00 1.80
C ALA A 75 -13.72 0.77 2.84
N GLY A 76 -14.04 2.04 2.56
CA GLY A 76 -14.88 2.89 3.39
C GLY A 76 -14.15 3.56 4.55
N PHE A 77 -12.82 3.62 4.54
CA PHE A 77 -12.08 4.49 5.46
C PHE A 77 -12.27 5.97 5.08
N GLY A 78 -12.33 6.84 6.08
CA GLY A 78 -12.58 8.27 5.91
C GLY A 78 -11.34 9.06 5.50
N GLU A 79 -10.36 9.16 6.41
CA GLU A 79 -9.18 9.99 6.22
C GLU A 79 -7.94 9.15 5.91
N PHE A 80 -7.12 9.64 4.98
CA PHE A 80 -5.83 9.03 4.62
C PHE A 80 -4.76 10.11 4.70
N GLU A 81 -3.80 9.92 5.60
CA GLU A 81 -2.72 10.85 5.87
C GLU A 81 -1.37 10.18 5.58
N VAL A 82 -0.53 10.81 4.75
CA VAL A 82 0.86 10.38 4.56
C VAL A 82 1.70 10.98 5.68
N LEU A 83 2.30 10.13 6.51
CA LEU A 83 3.08 10.56 7.66
C LEU A 83 4.49 10.95 7.24
N ASN A 84 4.96 12.10 7.73
CA ASN A 84 6.30 12.58 7.49
C ASN A 84 7.34 11.88 8.39
N ILE A 85 7.56 10.59 8.15
CA ILE A 85 8.55 9.77 8.84
C ILE A 85 9.68 9.46 7.85
N SER A 86 10.92 9.79 8.23
CA SER A 86 12.07 9.57 7.37
C SER A 86 12.36 8.09 7.18
N SER A 87 12.22 7.61 5.94
CA SER A 87 12.68 6.29 5.52
C SER A 87 13.09 6.33 4.04
N ARG A 88 14.15 5.57 3.73
CA ARG A 88 14.60 5.37 2.35
C ARG A 88 13.75 4.38 1.58
N VAL A 89 13.07 3.47 2.27
CA VAL A 89 12.45 2.29 1.66
C VAL A 89 10.97 2.12 1.99
N ASN A 90 10.43 2.85 2.98
CA ASN A 90 9.02 2.75 3.36
C ASN A 90 8.33 4.11 3.32
N SER A 91 7.05 4.06 2.96
CA SER A 91 6.07 5.11 3.21
C SER A 91 5.18 4.68 4.37
N PHE A 92 4.68 5.66 5.11
CA PHE A 92 3.87 5.42 6.31
C PHE A 92 2.56 6.19 6.17
N TYR A 93 1.45 5.53 6.46
CA TYR A 93 0.12 6.13 6.36
C TYR A 93 -0.64 5.96 7.67
N ALA A 94 -1.35 7.01 8.09
CA ALA A 94 -2.41 6.91 9.08
C ALA A 94 -3.75 6.94 8.35
N VAL A 95 -4.55 5.90 8.54
CA VAL A 95 -5.86 5.76 7.89
C VAL A 95 -6.94 5.68 8.96
N ARG A 96 -7.85 6.65 9.01
CA ARG A 96 -8.92 6.72 10.01
C ARG A 96 -10.21 6.13 9.47
N LYS A 97 -10.99 5.50 10.35
CA LYS A 97 -12.25 4.81 10.02
C LYS A 97 -13.28 5.74 9.38
#